data_AF-A0A284S641-F1
#
_entry.id   AF-A0A284S641-F1
#
_cell.length_a   1.000
_cell.length_b   1.000
_cell.length_c   1.000
_cell.angle_alpha   90.00
_cell.angle_beta   90.00
_cell.angle_gamma   90.00
#
_symmetry.space_group_name_H-M   'P 1'
#
loop_
_entity.id
_entity.type
_entity.pdbx_description
1 polymer ?
#
loop_
_entity_poly.entity_id
_entity_poly.type
_entity_poly.pdbx_seq_one_letter_code
_entity_poly.pdbx_strand_id
1 'polypeptide(L)'
;MSARAIDPDTLKKLYLHNHLAENWNNPEPSPGKWCGGNIHHLLQAVYLLSFICLLRVDEVLKIQVHDIKFDNEDDIAKTERVSITLPFHKTSQFGSEFLGAVITFFPPY
;
A
#
# COMPACT_ATOMS: atom_id res chain seq x y z
N MET A 1 -25.85 -3.24 7.46
CA MET A 1 -25.05 -2.76 6.32
C MET A 1 -24.21 -3.91 5.82
N SER A 2 -24.31 -4.29 4.55
CA SER A 2 -23.48 -5.34 3.96
C SER A 2 -22.10 -4.76 3.64
N ALA A 3 -21.05 -5.31 4.24
CA ALA A 3 -19.67 -4.99 3.89
C ALA A 3 -19.38 -5.65 2.54
N ARG A 4 -19.57 -4.91 1.43
CA ARG A 4 -19.11 -5.35 0.13
C ARG A 4 -17.60 -5.17 0.06
N ALA A 5 -16.91 -6.21 -0.43
CA ALA A 5 -15.48 -6.12 -0.70
C ALA A 5 -15.21 -4.99 -1.71
N ILE A 6 -14.07 -4.31 -1.58
CA ILE A 6 -13.66 -3.28 -2.54
C ILE A 6 -13.30 -3.98 -3.86
N ASP A 7 -14.03 -3.66 -4.93
CA ASP A 7 -13.75 -4.17 -6.27
C ASP A 7 -12.55 -3.47 -6.93
N PRO A 8 -11.86 -4.11 -7.89
CA PRO A 8 -10.75 -3.50 -8.63
C PRO A 8 -11.13 -2.16 -9.30
N ASP A 9 -12.36 -2.04 -9.82
CA ASP A 9 -12.86 -0.80 -10.42
C ASP A 9 -13.00 0.33 -9.39
N THR A 10 -13.38 -0.02 -8.17
CA THR A 10 -13.47 0.93 -7.06
C THR A 10 -12.06 1.39 -6.66
N LEU A 11 -11.10 0.47 -6.58
CA LEU A 11 -9.69 0.79 -6.31
C LEU A 11 -9.10 1.70 -7.40
N LYS A 12 -9.42 1.43 -8.67
CA LYS A 12 -9.00 2.27 -9.81
C LYS A 12 -9.58 3.68 -9.73
N LYS A 13 -10.86 3.83 -9.37
CA LYS A 13 -11.49 5.15 -9.19
C LYS A 13 -10.83 5.94 -8.05
N LEU A 14 -10.51 5.28 -6.94
CA LEU A 14 -9.77 5.89 -5.82
C LEU A 14 -8.37 6.33 -6.25
N TYR A 15 -7.65 5.47 -6.98
CA TYR A 15 -6.34 5.78 -7.54
C TYR A 15 -6.39 7.04 -8.41
N LEU A 16 -7.31 7.08 -9.37
CA LEU A 16 -7.44 8.20 -10.30
C LEU A 16 -7.79 9.49 -9.58
N HIS A 17 -8.70 9.43 -8.60
CA HIS A 17 -9.09 10.59 -7.80
C HIS A 17 -7.92 11.16 -6.97
N ASN A 18 -7.14 10.29 -6.32
CA ASN A 18 -5.97 10.71 -5.54
C ASN A 18 -4.83 11.24 -6.43
N HIS A 19 -4.71 10.76 -7.67
CA HIS A 19 -3.69 11.19 -8.64
C HIS A 19 -4.06 12.44 -9.45
N LEU A 20 -5.23 13.04 -9.23
CA LEU A 20 -5.54 14.34 -9.84
C LEU A 20 -4.49 15.37 -9.36
N ALA A 21 -3.95 16.19 -10.27
CA ALA A 21 -2.88 17.14 -9.94
C ALA A 21 -3.25 18.08 -8.77
N GLU A 22 -4.53 18.45 -8.69
CA GLU A 22 -5.11 19.27 -7.63
C GLU A 22 -5.15 18.61 -6.23
N ASN A 23 -5.06 17.29 -6.19
CA ASN A 23 -5.03 16.47 -4.97
C ASN A 23 -3.60 16.01 -4.68
N TRP A 24 -2.85 15.61 -5.72
CA TRP A 24 -1.50 15.05 -5.60
C TRP A 24 -0.45 16.09 -5.17
N ASN A 25 -0.48 17.30 -5.76
CA ASN A 25 0.49 18.35 -5.49
C ASN A 25 -0.01 19.40 -4.49
N ASN A 26 -1.07 19.10 -3.73
CA ASN A 26 -1.66 20.09 -2.84
C ASN A 26 -0.83 20.25 -1.56
N PRO A 27 -0.14 21.38 -1.34
CA PRO A 27 0.72 21.55 -0.18
C PRO A 27 -0.09 21.73 1.12
N GLU A 28 -1.34 22.23 1.04
CA GLU A 28 -2.12 22.58 2.22
C GLU A 28 -3.61 22.19 2.14
N PRO A 29 -4.22 21.81 3.27
CA PRO A 29 -5.67 21.67 3.34
C PRO A 29 -6.32 23.06 3.17
N SER A 30 -7.06 23.25 2.08
CA SER A 30 -7.81 24.49 1.82
C SER A 30 -9.30 24.31 2.18
N PRO A 31 -10.06 25.39 2.45
CA PRO A 31 -11.50 25.29 2.61
C PRO A 31 -12.15 24.59 1.40
N GLY A 32 -12.92 23.53 1.65
CA GLY A 32 -13.51 22.69 0.59
C GLY A 32 -12.65 21.51 0.13
N LYS A 33 -11.37 21.44 0.55
CA LYS A 33 -10.51 20.27 0.36
C LYS A 33 -10.31 19.56 1.69
N TRP A 34 -10.68 18.29 1.70
CA TRP A 34 -10.70 17.47 2.91
C TRP A 34 -9.30 17.10 3.43
N CYS A 35 -8.28 17.05 2.56
CA CYS A 35 -6.90 16.80 2.96
C CYS A 35 -5.87 17.37 1.96
N GLY A 36 -4.60 17.42 2.37
CA GLY A 36 -3.45 17.77 1.52
C GLY A 36 -2.87 16.56 0.78
N GLY A 37 -1.93 16.80 -0.13
CA GLY A 37 -1.36 15.78 -1.03
C GLY A 37 -0.68 14.62 -0.31
N ASN A 38 0.01 14.89 0.80
CA ASN A 38 0.63 13.83 1.61
C ASN A 38 -0.38 12.81 2.14
N ILE A 39 -1.59 13.26 2.50
CA ILE A 39 -2.64 12.34 2.98
C ILE A 39 -3.19 11.52 1.81
N HIS A 40 -3.32 12.11 0.62
CA HIS A 40 -3.66 11.36 -0.59
C HIS A 40 -2.62 10.29 -0.93
N HIS A 41 -1.31 10.59 -0.80
CA HIS A 41 -0.24 9.61 -0.99
C HIS A 41 -0.31 8.49 0.03
N LEU A 42 -0.52 8.83 1.30
CA LEU A 42 -0.67 7.85 2.37
C LEU A 42 -1.87 6.93 2.13
N LEU A 43 -3.03 7.49 1.79
CA LEU A 43 -4.23 6.71 1.48
C LEU A 43 -4.00 5.78 0.30
N GLN A 44 -3.30 6.27 -0.73
CA GLN A 44 -2.96 5.46 -1.89
C GLN A 44 -2.11 4.25 -1.50
N ALA A 45 -1.07 4.46 -0.67
CA ALA A 45 -0.25 3.38 -0.16
C ALA A 45 -1.06 2.41 0.71
N VAL A 46 -1.92 2.92 1.60
CA VAL A 46 -2.75 2.11 2.50
C VAL A 46 -3.71 1.23 1.71
N TYR A 47 -4.40 1.76 0.70
CA TYR A 47 -5.32 0.97 -0.13
C TYR A 47 -4.58 -0.11 -0.91
N LEU A 48 -3.41 0.22 -1.47
CA LEU A 48 -2.62 -0.70 -2.25
C LEU A 48 -2.08 -1.86 -1.38
N LEU A 49 -1.51 -1.54 -0.22
CA LEU A 49 -0.99 -2.54 0.72
C LEU A 49 -2.12 -3.40 1.32
N SER A 50 -3.25 -2.78 1.67
CA SER A 50 -4.42 -3.52 2.18
C SER A 50 -4.92 -4.53 1.13
N PHE A 51 -4.93 -4.14 -0.15
CA PHE A 51 -5.43 -5.00 -1.23
C PHE A 51 -4.42 -6.10 -1.63
N ILE A 52 -3.13 -5.77 -1.74
CA ILE A 52 -2.08 -6.73 -2.14
C ILE A 52 -1.81 -7.74 -1.01
N CYS A 53 -1.70 -7.26 0.23
CA CYS A 53 -1.37 -8.11 1.37
C CYS A 53 -2.62 -8.67 2.09
N LEU A 54 -3.83 -8.29 1.64
CA LEU A 54 -5.11 -8.63 2.28
C LEU A 54 -5.14 -8.28 3.78
N LEU A 55 -4.50 -7.16 4.12
CA LEU A 55 -4.39 -6.65 5.48
C LEU A 55 -5.57 -5.75 5.81
N ARG A 56 -5.94 -5.70 7.10
CA ARG A 56 -6.85 -4.67 7.59
C ARG A 56 -6.16 -3.31 7.62
N VAL A 57 -6.94 -2.24 7.50
CA VAL A 57 -6.40 -0.87 7.50
C VAL A 57 -5.60 -0.57 8.78
N ASP A 58 -6.03 -1.07 9.93
CA ASP A 58 -5.32 -0.88 11.20
C ASP A 58 -3.99 -1.65 11.28
N GLU A 59 -3.83 -2.73 10.51
CA GLU A 59 -2.58 -3.46 10.37
C GLU A 59 -1.64 -2.70 9.43
N VAL A 60 -2.13 -2.23 8.29
CA VAL A 60 -1.32 -1.46 7.33
C VAL A 60 -0.79 -0.16 7.94
N LEU A 61 -1.59 0.54 8.74
CA LEU A 61 -1.18 1.79 9.39
C LEU A 61 -0.08 1.60 10.45
N LYS A 62 0.16 0.37 10.90
CA LYS A 62 1.21 0.05 11.87
C LYS A 62 2.54 -0.35 11.18
N ILE A 63 2.55 -0.54 9.86
CA ILE A 63 3.78 -0.80 9.09
C ILE A 63 4.66 0.44 9.17
N GLN A 64 5.92 0.25 9.53
CA GLN A 64 6.90 1.32 9.60
C GLN A 64 7.93 1.22 8.48
N VAL A 65 8.70 2.29 8.27
CA VAL A 65 9.73 2.32 7.21
C VAL A 65 10.76 1.20 7.37
N HIS A 66 11.10 0.83 8.60
CA HIS A 66 12.06 -0.26 8.87
C HIS A 66 11.53 -1.66 8.50
N ASP A 67 10.21 -1.80 8.35
CA ASP A 67 9.58 -3.03 7.90
C ASP A 67 9.67 -3.19 6.38
N ILE A 68 9.97 -2.10 5.66
CA ILE A 68 10.07 -2.07 4.19
C ILE A 68 11.54 -2.15 3.79
N LYS A 69 11.89 -3.21 3.06
CA LYS A 69 13.22 -3.41 2.50
C LYS A 69 13.15 -3.33 0.98
N PHE A 70 13.94 -2.43 0.41
CA PHE A 70 14.14 -2.32 -1.02
C PHE A 70 15.36 -3.18 -1.37
N ASP A 71 15.11 -4.26 -2.09
CA ASP A 71 16.18 -5.15 -2.54
C ASP A 71 16.55 -4.74 -3.97
N ASN A 72 17.74 -4.13 -4.08
CA ASN A 72 18.28 -3.61 -5.34
C ASN A 72 19.38 -4.54 -5.90
N GLU A 73 19.58 -5.74 -5.34
CA GLU A 73 20.77 -6.56 -5.61
C GLU A 73 20.69 -7.51 -6.83
N ASP A 74 19.57 -7.60 -7.55
CA ASP A 74 19.48 -8.51 -8.71
C ASP A 74 19.98 -7.85 -10.02
N ASP A 75 21.30 -7.88 -10.23
CA ASP A 75 22.03 -7.47 -11.45
C ASP A 75 21.65 -8.25 -12.73
N ILE A 76 20.78 -9.26 -12.65
CA ILE A 76 20.48 -10.19 -13.76
C ILE A 76 19.09 -9.94 -14.37
N ALA A 77 18.19 -9.27 -13.66
CA ALA A 77 16.90 -8.85 -14.19
C ALA A 77 16.46 -7.59 -13.44
N LYS A 78 16.38 -6.45 -14.13
CA LYS A 78 15.87 -5.14 -13.65
C LYS A 78 14.48 -5.25 -12.99
N THR A 79 14.43 -5.85 -11.81
CA THR A 79 13.20 -6.16 -11.09
C THR A 79 13.35 -5.50 -9.73
N GLU A 80 12.65 -4.40 -9.54
CA GLU A 80 12.65 -3.72 -8.25
C GLU A 80 11.82 -4.57 -7.28
N ARG A 81 12.49 -5.20 -6.32
CA ARG A 81 11.83 -6.00 -5.30
C ARG A 81 11.66 -5.18 -4.03
N VAL A 82 10.44 -5.12 -3.54
CA VAL A 82 10.11 -4.52 -2.26
C VAL A 82 9.60 -5.62 -1.34
N SER A 83 10.41 -5.95 -0.33
CA SER A 83 10.03 -6.90 0.71
C SER A 83 9.42 -6.14 1.88
N ILE A 84 8.19 -6.46 2.23
CA ILE A 84 7.50 -5.88 3.38
C ILE A 84 7.39 -6.95 4.46
N THR A 85 8.06 -6.70 5.58
CA THR A 85 7.97 -7.52 6.77
C THR A 85 6.71 -7.12 7.52
N LEU A 86 5.79 -8.05 7.73
CA LEU A 86 4.55 -7.75 8.45
C LEU A 86 4.77 -8.03 9.93
N PRO A 87 4.72 -7.02 10.82
CA PRO A 87 4.94 -7.26 12.24
C PRO A 87 3.71 -7.89 12.94
N PHE A 88 2.60 -8.11 12.22
CA PHE A 88 1.38 -8.72 12.78
C PHE A 88 1.28 -10.19 12.40
N HIS A 89 1.21 -11.02 13.44
CA HIS A 89 0.87 -12.42 13.32
C HIS A 89 -0.58 -12.57 12.82
N LYS A 90 -0.75 -13.06 11.59
CA LYS A 90 -1.88 -13.96 11.36
C LYS A 90 -1.61 -15.16 12.27
N THR A 91 -2.45 -15.39 13.26
CA THR A 91 -2.39 -16.59 14.10
C THR A 91 -2.48 -17.81 13.20
N SER A 92 -1.33 -18.32 12.78
CA SER A 92 -1.25 -19.64 12.20
C SER A 92 -1.79 -20.59 13.26
N GLN A 93 -2.81 -21.36 12.91
CA GLN A 93 -3.32 -22.43 13.76
C GLN A 93 -2.25 -23.53 13.96
N PHE A 94 -1.18 -23.50 13.16
CA PHE A 94 0.01 -24.33 13.24
C PHE A 94 1.23 -23.43 13.41
N GLY A 95 1.55 -23.09 14.65
CA GLY A 95 2.57 -22.11 14.99
C GLY A 95 3.95 -22.47 14.44
N SER A 96 4.31 -21.89 13.30
CA SER A 96 5.67 -21.54 12.89
C SER A 96 5.62 -20.96 11.48
N GLU A 97 6.42 -19.91 11.28
CA GLU A 97 6.88 -19.33 10.01
C GLU A 97 6.38 -17.91 9.72
N PHE A 98 7.36 -17.00 9.70
CA PHE A 98 7.27 -15.61 9.31
C PHE A 98 6.66 -15.50 7.91
N LEU A 99 5.42 -15.02 7.82
CA LEU A 99 4.81 -14.65 6.54
C LEU A 99 5.22 -13.20 6.21
N GLY A 100 6.40 -13.04 5.61
CA GLY A 100 6.77 -11.81 4.91
C GLY A 100 6.05 -11.73 3.57
N ALA A 101 5.56 -10.56 3.18
CA ALA A 101 5.04 -10.33 1.84
C ALA A 101 6.17 -9.77 0.97
N VAL A 102 6.63 -10.55 -0.01
CA VAL A 102 7.57 -10.07 -1.03
C VAL A 102 6.74 -9.54 -2.21
N ILE A 103 6.77 -8.22 -2.42
CA ILE A 103 6.12 -7.57 -3.55
C ILE A 103 7.18 -7.31 -4.62
N THR A 104 7.07 -8.02 -5.74
CA THR A 104 7.96 -7.85 -6.89
C THR A 104 7.30 -6.88 -7.86
N PHE A 105 7.90 -5.69 -8.05
CA PHE A 105 7.44 -4.74 -9.05
C PHE A 105 8.18 -5.02 -10.37
N PHE A 106 7.40 -5.29 -11.42
CA PHE A 106 7.92 -5.36 -12.77
C PHE A 106 7.77 -3.98 -13.41
N PRO A 107 8.85 -3.34 -13.89
CA PRO A 107 8.70 -2.10 -14.63
C PRO A 107 7.88 -2.36 -15.90
N PRO A 108 6.99 -1.44 -16.29
CA PRO A 108 6.28 -1.53 -17.56
C PRO A 108 7.31 -1.41 -18.71
N TYR A 109 7.26 -2.36 -19.65
CA TYR A 109 8.06 -2.36 -20.88
C TYR A 109 7.71 -1.18 -21.80
#